data_AF-A0A1S3RUE7-F1
#
_entry.id   AF-A0A1S3RUE7-F1
#
_cell.length_a   1.000
_cell.length_b   1.000
_cell.length_c   1.000
_cell.angle_alpha   90.00
_cell.angle_beta   90.00
_cell.angle_gamma   90.00
#
_symmetry.space_group_name_H-M   'P 1'
#
loop_
_entity.id
_entity.type
_entity.pdbx_description
1 polymer ?
#
loop_
_entity_poly.entity_id
_entity_poly.type
_entity_poly.pdbx_seq_one_letter_code
_entity_poly.pdbx_strand_id
1 'polypeptide(L)'
;MVTHILWCVFAWTFKGLLCTCRFFWVSPYYSIKYKPNEPHRTGKDHNHQVKQKTGNDEGCPHGSSAMQRRLFTAEREIQALKTQITFERATWDRKFVEMQRKQQDLRHQLISETVARPGSLLQVGSFEDLGDSEVKNRHPYDEKDQDSSNLQMGHRVRVLLPSGRISTGTVRYLGHLDGEPDFHMGVELESIEHGQQDGTHRGQCYFECKAGHGAFVPFTKLLMAWE
;
A
#
# COMPACT_ATOMS: atom_id res chain seq x y z
N MET A 1 32.44 32.04 -1.41
CA MET A 1 32.88 30.72 -1.95
C MET A 1 32.82 29.60 -0.89
N VAL A 2 33.17 29.84 0.37
CA VAL A 2 33.17 28.80 1.44
C VAL A 2 31.76 28.33 1.84
N THR A 3 30.74 29.19 1.71
CA THR A 3 29.33 28.90 2.08
C THR A 3 28.66 27.87 1.16
N HIS A 4 29.00 27.87 -0.13
CA HIS A 4 28.46 26.89 -1.09
C HIS A 4 29.04 25.50 -0.90
N ILE A 5 30.30 25.40 -0.46
CA ILE A 5 30.96 24.12 -0.19
C ILE A 5 30.34 23.46 1.04
N LEU A 6 30.06 24.22 2.11
CA LEU A 6 29.36 23.70 3.28
C LEU A 6 27.92 23.24 2.96
N TRP A 7 27.18 24.01 2.15
CA TRP A 7 25.82 23.63 1.75
C TRP A 7 25.79 22.33 0.93
N CYS A 8 26.76 22.14 0.03
CA CYS A 8 26.90 20.90 -0.74
C CYS A 8 27.21 19.68 0.13
N VAL A 9 28.10 19.84 1.13
CA VAL A 9 28.41 18.76 2.09
C VAL A 9 27.18 18.40 2.93
N PHE A 10 26.42 19.39 3.40
CA PHE A 10 25.17 19.15 4.14
C PHE A 10 24.11 18.45 3.29
N ALA A 11 23.91 18.87 2.03
CA ALA A 11 22.93 18.24 1.14
C ALA A 11 23.29 16.78 0.80
N TRP A 12 24.58 16.47 0.65
CA TRP A 12 25.05 15.09 0.40
C TRP A 12 24.91 14.19 1.62
N THR A 13 25.18 14.69 2.83
CA THR A 13 24.96 13.89 4.07
C THR A 13 23.48 13.61 4.32
N PHE A 14 22.57 14.55 4.03
CA PHE A 14 21.14 14.36 4.23
C PHE A 14 20.51 13.38 3.22
N LYS A 15 20.93 13.43 1.95
CA LYS A 15 20.54 12.45 0.93
C LYS A 15 21.13 11.06 1.20
N GLY A 16 22.35 10.99 1.72
CA GLY A 16 22.98 9.72 2.15
C GLY A 16 22.28 9.08 3.34
N LEU A 17 21.90 9.87 4.35
CA LEU A 17 21.20 9.41 5.55
C LEU A 17 19.76 8.94 5.25
N LEU A 18 19.07 9.58 4.30
CA LEU A 18 17.76 9.12 3.84
C LEU A 18 17.85 7.83 3.01
N CYS A 19 18.97 7.57 2.34
CA CYS A 19 19.21 6.31 1.62
C CYS A 19 19.43 5.12 2.58
N THR A 20 20.07 5.30 3.73
CA THR A 20 20.24 4.21 4.71
C THR A 20 18.94 3.89 5.46
N CYS A 21 18.07 4.87 5.67
CA CYS A 21 16.72 4.64 6.21
C CYS A 21 15.81 3.82 5.27
N ARG A 22 16.07 3.82 3.96
CA ARG A 22 15.36 2.98 2.98
C ARG A 22 15.81 1.51 3.01
N PHE A 23 17.02 1.23 3.50
CA PHE A 23 17.51 -0.15 3.69
C PHE A 23 17.02 -0.80 4.99
N PHE A 24 16.68 -0.01 6.02
CA PHE A 24 16.12 -0.57 7.26
C PHE A 24 14.63 -0.96 7.15
N TRP A 25 13.96 -0.57 6.06
CA TRP A 25 12.59 -0.98 5.76
C TRP A 25 12.48 -2.09 4.72
N VAL A 26 13.62 -2.55 4.18
CA VAL A 26 13.71 -3.80 3.45
C VAL A 26 14.21 -4.87 4.42
N SER A 27 13.24 -5.60 4.99
CA SER A 27 13.37 -6.89 5.69
C SER A 27 13.29 -6.88 7.24
N PRO A 28 12.13 -7.33 7.76
CA PRO A 28 12.11 -8.27 8.88
C PRO A 28 11.43 -9.58 8.48
N TYR A 29 11.55 -10.01 7.21
CA TYR A 29 10.90 -11.23 6.71
C TYR A 29 11.83 -12.43 6.47
N TYR A 30 13.06 -12.39 6.97
CA TYR A 30 13.98 -13.53 6.91
C TYR A 30 14.76 -13.76 8.21
N SER A 31 14.06 -14.12 9.29
CA SER A 31 14.72 -14.79 10.43
C SER A 31 13.75 -15.59 11.32
N ILE A 32 12.90 -16.42 10.74
CA ILE A 32 12.29 -17.54 11.49
C ILE A 32 12.34 -18.81 10.62
N LYS A 33 13.55 -19.29 10.31
CA LYS A 33 13.77 -20.73 10.12
C LYS A 33 14.17 -21.29 11.47
N TYR A 34 13.18 -21.60 12.32
CA TYR A 34 13.43 -22.53 13.42
C TYR A 34 13.46 -23.93 12.82
N LYS A 35 14.66 -24.50 12.69
CA LYS A 35 14.83 -25.94 12.46
C LYS A 35 14.24 -26.69 13.67
N PRO A 36 13.44 -27.75 13.49
CA PRO A 36 13.11 -28.62 14.60
C PRO A 36 14.37 -29.41 14.95
N ASN A 37 14.87 -29.26 16.18
CA ASN A 37 15.96 -30.09 16.67
C ASN A 37 15.34 -31.40 17.18
N GLU A 38 15.59 -32.50 16.47
CA GLU A 38 15.41 -33.85 17.00
C GLU A 38 16.31 -34.05 18.23
N PRO A 39 15.82 -34.78 19.25
CA PRO A 39 16.61 -35.07 20.44
C PRO A 39 17.57 -36.22 20.17
N HIS A 40 18.87 -35.93 20.12
CA HIS A 40 19.89 -36.97 20.22
C HIS A 40 19.97 -37.47 21.67
N ARG A 41 19.48 -38.69 21.86
CA ARG A 41 19.78 -39.59 22.99
C ARG A 41 21.23 -40.05 22.93
N THR A 42 21.95 -39.91 24.05
CA THR A 42 22.86 -40.90 24.68
C THR A 42 23.19 -40.38 26.09
N GLY A 43 22.65 -40.97 27.16
CA GLY A 43 23.36 -41.86 28.11
C GLY A 43 24.46 -41.13 28.91
N LYS A 44 24.51 -41.02 30.25
CA LYS A 44 24.09 -41.93 31.33
C LYS A 44 24.09 -41.18 32.69
N ASP A 45 23.17 -41.60 33.55
CA ASP A 45 23.28 -41.86 35.00
C ASP A 45 23.80 -40.78 35.97
N HIS A 46 22.92 -40.20 36.81
CA HIS A 46 22.79 -40.59 38.23
C HIS A 46 21.60 -39.89 38.92
N ASN A 47 20.70 -40.76 39.39
CA ASN A 47 19.69 -40.60 40.43
C ASN A 47 20.20 -39.75 41.62
N HIS A 48 19.41 -38.80 42.12
CA HIS A 48 19.24 -38.52 43.56
C HIS A 48 18.04 -37.60 43.82
N GLN A 49 16.91 -38.27 44.07
CA GLN A 49 15.93 -38.00 45.14
C GLN A 49 16.07 -36.66 45.89
N VAL A 50 15.13 -35.74 45.66
CA VAL A 50 14.94 -34.51 46.47
C VAL A 50 14.52 -34.92 47.88
N LYS A 51 15.44 -34.78 48.83
CA LYS A 51 15.22 -34.99 50.26
C LYS A 51 14.88 -33.64 50.90
N GLN A 52 13.68 -33.55 51.48
CA GLN A 52 13.29 -32.46 52.38
C GLN A 52 14.31 -32.35 53.51
N LYS A 53 14.81 -31.14 53.77
CA LYS A 53 15.56 -30.82 54.99
C LYS A 53 15.11 -29.47 55.52
N THR A 54 14.35 -29.55 56.60
CA THR A 54 14.07 -28.48 57.56
C THR A 54 15.36 -28.02 58.23
N GLY A 55 15.52 -26.70 58.35
CA GLY A 55 16.60 -26.05 59.09
C GLY A 55 16.41 -24.54 58.99
N ASN A 56 16.03 -23.93 60.10
CA ASN A 56 15.72 -22.51 60.26
C ASN A 56 16.91 -21.62 59.87
N ASP A 57 16.64 -20.63 59.02
CA ASP A 57 17.31 -19.33 59.07
C ASP A 57 16.27 -18.26 58.71
N GLU A 58 16.22 -17.22 59.54
CA GLU A 58 15.21 -16.16 59.52
C GLU A 58 15.37 -15.28 58.27
N GLY A 59 14.39 -15.32 57.37
CA GLY A 59 14.35 -14.45 56.19
C GLY A 59 12.99 -14.50 55.50
N CYS A 60 12.08 -13.62 55.90
CA CYS A 60 10.75 -13.47 55.33
C CYS A 60 10.82 -12.94 53.88
N PRO A 61 10.22 -13.57 52.84
CA PRO A 61 10.04 -12.91 51.55
C PRO A 61 8.70 -12.15 51.58
N HIS A 62 8.67 -11.06 52.33
CA HIS A 62 7.56 -10.11 52.30
C HIS A 62 7.57 -9.36 50.96
N GLY A 63 6.43 -9.33 50.27
CA GLY A 63 6.04 -8.24 49.38
C GLY A 63 6.43 -8.38 47.91
N SER A 64 5.71 -9.22 47.15
CA SER A 64 5.52 -8.87 45.74
C SER A 64 4.77 -7.54 45.72
N SER A 65 5.46 -6.47 45.32
CA SER A 65 4.92 -5.11 45.38
C SER A 65 3.63 -5.04 44.56
N ALA A 66 2.68 -4.19 44.95
CA ALA A 66 1.45 -3.98 44.17
C ALA A 66 1.76 -3.68 42.68
N MET A 67 2.93 -3.12 42.39
CA MET A 67 3.46 -2.90 41.05
C MET A 67 3.69 -4.20 40.27
N GLN A 68 4.28 -5.24 40.87
CA GLN A 68 4.54 -6.51 40.19
C GLN A 68 3.24 -7.23 39.81
N ARG A 69 2.19 -7.15 40.65
CA ARG A 69 0.88 -7.71 40.32
C ARG A 69 0.23 -6.97 39.14
N ARG A 70 0.29 -5.64 39.16
CA ARG A 70 -0.22 -4.79 38.06
C ARG A 70 0.54 -5.04 36.76
N LEU A 71 1.85 -5.24 36.83
CA LEU A 71 2.68 -5.58 35.67
C LEU A 71 2.24 -6.91 35.06
N PHE A 72 2.09 -7.96 35.86
CA PHE A 72 1.68 -9.27 35.36
C PHE A 72 0.25 -9.25 34.76
N THR A 73 -0.67 -8.48 35.35
CA THR A 73 -2.00 -8.28 34.78
C THR A 73 -1.93 -7.59 33.42
N ALA A 74 -1.17 -6.49 33.31
CA ALA A 74 -0.98 -5.78 32.05
C ALA A 74 -0.30 -6.65 30.98
N GLU A 75 0.70 -7.45 31.36
CA GLU A 75 1.36 -8.41 30.45
C GLU A 75 0.37 -9.42 29.88
N ARG A 76 -0.55 -9.95 30.70
CA ARG A 76 -1.60 -10.87 30.25
C ARG A 76 -2.60 -10.19 29.32
N GLU A 77 -3.00 -8.96 29.61
CA GLU A 77 -3.90 -8.20 28.74
C GLU A 77 -3.26 -7.91 27.39
N ILE A 78 -1.98 -7.50 27.37
CA ILE A 78 -1.22 -7.27 26.14
C ILE A 78 -1.13 -8.57 25.34
N GLN A 79 -0.85 -9.71 25.99
CA GLN A 79 -0.81 -11.01 25.32
C GLN A 79 -2.18 -11.37 24.73
N ALA A 80 -3.26 -11.17 25.48
CA ALA A 80 -4.62 -11.42 25.01
C ALA A 80 -4.95 -10.55 23.77
N LEU A 81 -4.69 -9.24 23.83
CA LEU A 81 -4.88 -8.33 22.70
C LEU A 81 -4.04 -8.73 21.50
N LYS A 82 -2.78 -9.14 21.69
CA LYS A 82 -1.92 -9.63 20.61
C LYS A 82 -2.51 -10.86 19.93
N THR A 83 -3.05 -11.81 20.70
CA THR A 83 -3.71 -12.99 20.14
C THR A 83 -4.97 -12.62 19.37
N GLN A 84 -5.76 -11.67 19.87
CA GLN A 84 -6.97 -11.22 19.20
C GLN A 84 -6.67 -10.50 17.88
N ILE A 85 -5.71 -9.57 17.86
CA ILE A 85 -5.27 -8.90 16.63
C ILE A 85 -4.80 -9.91 15.59
N THR A 86 -4.06 -10.94 16.04
CA THR A 86 -3.59 -12.01 15.15
C THR A 86 -4.75 -12.81 14.55
N PHE A 87 -5.75 -13.13 15.36
CA PHE A 87 -6.95 -13.84 14.92
C PHE A 87 -7.80 -12.98 13.96
N GLU A 88 -8.02 -11.71 14.29
CA GLU A 88 -8.73 -10.77 13.43
C GLU A 88 -7.99 -10.62 12.09
N ARG A 89 -6.66 -10.49 12.10
CA ARG A 89 -5.85 -10.45 10.88
C ARG A 89 -6.02 -11.69 10.03
N ALA A 90 -5.92 -12.90 10.61
CA ALA A 90 -6.15 -14.14 9.87
C ALA A 90 -7.58 -14.21 9.29
N THR A 91 -8.56 -13.63 9.99
CA THR A 91 -9.94 -13.53 9.51
C THR A 91 -10.05 -12.58 8.31
N TRP A 92 -9.42 -11.41 8.40
CA TRP A 92 -9.38 -10.44 7.30
C TRP A 92 -8.62 -10.98 6.09
N ASP A 93 -7.50 -11.69 6.29
CA ASP A 93 -6.73 -12.33 5.21
C ASP A 93 -7.59 -13.36 4.47
N ARG A 94 -8.36 -14.19 5.20
CA ARG A 94 -9.31 -15.13 4.59
C ARG A 94 -10.40 -14.43 3.78
N LYS A 95 -11.01 -13.40 4.35
CA LYS A 95 -12.05 -12.61 3.67
C LYS A 95 -11.51 -11.91 2.43
N PHE A 96 -10.29 -11.39 2.49
CA PHE A 96 -9.62 -10.75 1.37
C PHE A 96 -9.40 -11.73 0.21
N VAL A 97 -8.87 -12.93 0.51
CA VAL A 97 -8.69 -13.98 -0.50
C VAL A 97 -10.03 -14.43 -1.11
N GLU A 98 -11.08 -14.55 -0.29
CA GLU A 98 -12.43 -14.87 -0.79
C GLU A 98 -12.96 -13.76 -1.71
N MET A 99 -12.76 -12.49 -1.33
CA MET A 99 -13.17 -11.34 -2.14
C MET A 99 -12.44 -11.32 -3.48
N GLN A 100 -11.13 -11.56 -3.50
CA GLN A 100 -10.36 -11.64 -4.74
C GLN A 100 -10.84 -12.79 -5.63
N ARG A 101 -11.19 -13.94 -5.06
CA ARG A 101 -11.79 -15.06 -5.82
C ARG A 101 -13.12 -14.64 -6.47
N LYS A 102 -14.04 -14.03 -5.70
CA LYS A 102 -15.31 -13.54 -6.24
C LYS A 102 -15.12 -12.54 -7.37
N GLN A 103 -14.14 -11.63 -7.23
CA GLN A 103 -13.81 -10.68 -8.28
C GLN A 103 -13.29 -11.39 -9.55
N GLN A 104 -12.49 -12.43 -9.39
CA GLN A 104 -12.01 -13.24 -10.51
C GLN A 104 -13.13 -14.07 -11.16
N ASP A 105 -14.03 -14.66 -10.37
CA ASP A 105 -15.18 -15.41 -10.87
C ASP A 105 -16.12 -14.50 -11.67
N LEU A 106 -16.38 -13.29 -11.20
CA LEU A 106 -17.15 -12.29 -11.93
C LEU A 106 -16.48 -11.89 -13.25
N ARG A 107 -15.15 -11.74 -13.27
CA ARG A 107 -14.39 -11.51 -14.51
C ARG A 107 -14.55 -12.67 -15.49
N HIS A 108 -14.41 -13.91 -15.00
CA HIS A 108 -14.57 -15.10 -15.84
C HIS A 108 -16.02 -15.23 -16.36
N GLN A 109 -17.01 -14.87 -15.55
CA GLN A 109 -18.42 -14.84 -15.96
C GLN A 109 -18.65 -13.81 -17.09
N LEU A 110 -18.14 -12.59 -16.95
CA LEU A 110 -18.24 -11.57 -17.99
C LEU A 110 -17.53 -11.98 -19.29
N ILE A 111 -16.34 -12.56 -19.19
CA ILE A 111 -15.59 -13.04 -20.36
C ILE A 111 -16.33 -14.19 -21.05
N SER A 112 -16.89 -15.14 -20.28
CA SER A 112 -17.66 -16.24 -20.87
C SER A 112 -18.97 -15.77 -21.51
N GLU A 113 -19.64 -14.77 -20.95
CA GLU A 113 -20.86 -14.17 -21.53
C GLU A 113 -20.58 -13.36 -22.80
N THR A 114 -19.46 -12.63 -22.85
CA THR A 114 -19.03 -11.87 -24.04
C THR A 114 -18.54 -12.78 -25.18
N VAL A 115 -17.83 -13.88 -24.87
CA VAL A 115 -17.37 -14.85 -25.88
C VAL A 115 -18.51 -15.78 -26.34
N ALA A 116 -19.49 -16.07 -25.49
CA ALA A 116 -20.64 -16.92 -25.84
C ALA A 116 -21.74 -16.22 -26.66
N ARG A 117 -21.64 -14.90 -26.88
CA ARG A 117 -22.55 -14.15 -27.77
C ARG A 117 -21.84 -13.50 -28.97
N PRO A 118 -21.58 -14.26 -30.06
CA PRO A 118 -21.34 -13.64 -31.35
C PRO A 118 -22.68 -13.21 -31.96
N GLY A 119 -23.09 -11.96 -31.71
CA GLY A 119 -24.20 -11.34 -32.46
C GLY A 119 -25.09 -10.38 -31.67
N SER A 120 -24.71 -9.09 -31.63
CA SER A 120 -25.57 -7.91 -31.35
C SER A 120 -24.71 -6.63 -31.42
N LEU A 121 -24.26 -6.23 -32.62
CA LEU A 121 -24.75 -5.07 -33.37
C LEU A 121 -24.57 -3.71 -32.66
N LEU A 122 -23.51 -2.98 -33.03
CA LEU A 122 -23.65 -1.60 -33.51
C LEU A 122 -22.96 -1.51 -34.88
N GLN A 123 -23.80 -1.27 -35.88
CA GLN A 123 -23.47 -1.06 -37.27
C GLN A 123 -23.08 0.41 -37.46
N VAL A 124 -21.84 0.68 -37.89
CA VAL A 124 -21.49 1.95 -38.54
C VAL A 124 -20.61 1.64 -39.75
N GLY A 125 -21.18 1.91 -40.94
CA GLY A 125 -20.48 2.37 -42.14
C GLY A 125 -19.43 1.46 -42.78
N SER A 126 -19.84 0.77 -43.84
CA SER A 126 -18.93 0.29 -44.89
C SER A 126 -18.46 1.46 -45.76
N PHE A 127 -17.15 1.58 -45.99
CA PHE A 127 -16.59 2.04 -47.27
C PHE A 127 -15.18 1.45 -47.40
N GLU A 128 -14.99 0.57 -48.38
CA GLU A 128 -13.68 0.13 -48.87
C GLU A 128 -13.13 1.19 -49.82
N ASP A 129 -11.88 1.63 -49.64
CA ASP A 129 -11.03 1.99 -50.78
C ASP A 129 -9.54 1.84 -50.44
N LEU A 130 -8.80 1.39 -51.45
CA LEU A 130 -7.42 0.91 -51.45
C LEU A 130 -6.37 2.02 -51.35
N GLY A 131 -5.19 1.69 -50.81
CA GLY A 131 -4.01 2.53 -50.94
C GLY A 131 -2.77 1.93 -50.27
N ASP A 132 -1.97 1.22 -51.06
CA ASP A 132 -0.57 0.86 -50.77
C ASP A 132 0.23 2.06 -50.25
N SER A 133 1.07 1.86 -49.22
CA SER A 133 2.46 2.34 -49.16
C SER A 133 3.08 2.14 -47.76
N GLU A 134 4.04 1.21 -47.72
CA GLU A 134 5.36 1.33 -47.11
C GLU A 134 5.52 1.71 -45.62
N VAL A 135 5.89 0.68 -44.87
CA VAL A 135 6.57 0.61 -43.57
C VAL A 135 7.40 1.85 -43.19
N LYS A 136 7.11 2.42 -42.01
CA LYS A 136 8.17 2.91 -41.11
C LYS A 136 7.87 2.62 -39.64
N ASN A 137 8.52 1.56 -39.17
CA ASN A 137 8.70 1.16 -37.78
C ASN A 137 9.10 2.32 -36.85
N ARG A 138 8.55 2.32 -35.62
CA ARG A 138 9.11 2.66 -34.28
C ARG A 138 7.95 3.16 -33.40
N HIS A 139 7.61 2.66 -32.23
CA HIS A 139 8.17 1.67 -31.32
C HIS A 139 7.00 1.21 -30.42
N PRO A 140 6.88 -0.08 -30.04
CA PRO A 140 5.83 -0.55 -29.13
C PRO A 140 6.10 0.01 -27.73
N TYR A 141 5.17 0.79 -27.18
CA TYR A 141 5.20 1.18 -25.77
C TYR A 141 4.02 0.50 -25.06
N ASP A 142 4.37 -0.53 -24.29
CA ASP A 142 3.62 -1.26 -23.27
C ASP A 142 2.13 -0.90 -23.14
N GLU A 143 1.26 -1.69 -23.78
CA GLU A 143 -0.06 -2.00 -23.25
C GLU A 143 0.15 -2.83 -21.97
N LYS A 144 0.42 -2.16 -20.84
CA LYS A 144 0.38 -2.80 -19.53
C LYS A 144 -0.94 -2.46 -18.85
N ASP A 145 -1.84 -3.43 -18.91
CA ASP A 145 -2.80 -3.78 -17.86
C ASP A 145 -3.45 -2.61 -17.12
N GLN A 146 -4.30 -1.85 -17.80
CA GLN A 146 -5.17 -0.86 -17.15
C GLN A 146 -6.56 -1.47 -16.94
N ASP A 147 -6.64 -2.60 -16.25
CA ASP A 147 -7.90 -3.17 -15.74
C ASP A 147 -8.32 -2.45 -14.44
N SER A 148 -8.15 -1.12 -14.46
CA SER A 148 -8.67 -0.18 -13.48
C SER A 148 -10.04 0.25 -13.97
N SER A 149 -11.07 -0.17 -13.25
CA SER A 149 -12.45 0.34 -13.26
C SER A 149 -12.57 1.63 -14.07
N ASN A 150 -13.14 1.54 -15.28
CA ASN A 150 -13.41 2.62 -16.24
C ASN A 150 -13.51 4.00 -15.55
N LEU A 151 -12.38 4.65 -15.28
CA LEU A 151 -12.38 5.89 -14.50
C LEU A 151 -12.78 6.99 -15.47
N GLN A 152 -13.91 7.62 -15.22
CA GLN A 152 -14.45 8.65 -16.09
C GLN A 152 -14.39 10.01 -15.41
N MET A 153 -14.40 11.04 -16.24
CA MET A 153 -14.63 12.40 -15.76
C MET A 153 -15.97 12.46 -15.02
N GLY A 154 -16.02 13.19 -13.91
CA GLY A 154 -17.20 13.30 -13.06
C GLY A 154 -17.30 12.25 -11.95
N HIS A 155 -16.56 11.14 -12.02
CA HIS A 155 -16.52 10.18 -10.92
C HIS A 155 -15.99 10.82 -9.64
N ARG A 156 -16.57 10.43 -8.50
CA ARG A 156 -16.05 10.73 -7.18
C ARG A 156 -14.90 9.79 -6.86
N VAL A 157 -13.86 10.34 -6.23
CA VAL A 157 -12.63 9.61 -5.95
C VAL A 157 -12.11 9.92 -4.55
N ARG A 158 -11.45 8.93 -3.96
CA ARG A 158 -10.57 9.13 -2.80
C ARG A 158 -9.12 8.98 -3.23
N VAL A 159 -8.31 9.98 -2.95
CA VAL A 159 -6.93 10.08 -3.41
C VAL A 159 -5.97 10.37 -2.27
N LEU A 160 -4.74 9.89 -2.40
CA LEU A 160 -3.63 10.25 -1.51
C LEU A 160 -2.87 11.46 -2.08
N LEU A 161 -3.01 12.61 -1.42
CA LEU A 161 -2.36 13.85 -1.83
C LEU A 161 -0.84 13.82 -1.59
N PRO A 162 -0.07 14.68 -2.26
CA PRO A 162 1.38 14.84 -2.01
C PRO A 162 1.71 15.21 -0.56
N SER A 163 0.78 15.88 0.13
CA SER A 163 0.88 16.21 1.55
C SER A 163 0.78 14.99 2.49
N GLY A 164 0.46 13.81 1.94
CA GLY A 164 0.22 12.58 2.70
C GLY A 164 -1.20 12.47 3.26
N ARG A 165 -2.05 13.48 3.06
CA ARG A 165 -3.47 13.45 3.47
C ARG A 165 -4.30 12.68 2.45
N ILE A 166 -5.34 12.03 2.93
CA ILE A 166 -6.36 11.42 2.08
C ILE A 166 -7.49 12.44 1.92
N SER A 167 -7.86 12.72 0.68
CA SER A 167 -8.94 13.64 0.36
C SER A 167 -9.93 13.02 -0.62
N THR A 168 -11.15 13.53 -0.60
CA THR A 168 -12.22 13.16 -1.52
C THR A 168 -12.43 14.29 -2.51
N GLY A 169 -12.70 13.95 -3.76
CA GLY A 169 -13.01 14.92 -4.79
C GLY A 169 -13.66 14.30 -6.02
N THR A 170 -13.79 15.09 -7.06
CA THR A 170 -14.39 14.71 -8.34
C THR A 170 -13.34 14.81 -9.44
N VAL A 171 -13.26 13.80 -10.30
CA VAL A 171 -12.35 13.80 -11.44
C VAL A 171 -12.79 14.86 -12.45
N ARG A 172 -11.88 15.79 -12.77
CA ARG A 172 -12.08 16.83 -13.79
C ARG A 172 -11.15 16.67 -14.98
N TYR A 173 -10.05 15.94 -14.83
CA TYR A 173 -9.09 15.69 -15.89
C TYR A 173 -8.44 14.31 -15.73
N LEU A 174 -8.15 13.65 -16.85
CA LEU A 174 -7.43 12.38 -16.92
C LEU A 174 -6.45 12.46 -18.10
N GLY A 175 -5.16 12.33 -17.85
CA GLY A 175 -4.16 12.40 -18.92
C GLY A 175 -2.74 12.67 -18.42
N HIS A 176 -1.83 12.83 -19.38
CA HIS A 176 -0.44 13.21 -19.09
C HIS A 176 -0.33 14.74 -18.94
N LEU A 177 0.40 15.18 -17.94
CA LEU A 177 0.70 16.60 -17.73
C LEU A 177 1.98 16.98 -18.46
N ASP A 178 2.08 18.25 -18.83
CA ASP A 178 3.26 18.76 -19.51
C ASP A 178 4.49 18.68 -18.60
N GLY A 179 5.54 18.02 -19.09
CA GLY A 179 6.76 17.75 -18.35
C GLY A 179 6.70 16.63 -17.31
N GLU A 180 5.58 15.89 -17.22
CA GLU A 180 5.45 14.73 -16.33
C GLU A 180 5.41 13.42 -17.14
N PRO A 181 6.16 12.38 -16.75
CA PRO A 181 6.23 11.12 -17.49
C PRO A 181 5.03 10.22 -17.27
N ASP A 182 4.31 10.41 -16.16
CA ASP A 182 3.26 9.51 -15.69
C ASP A 182 1.85 10.04 -16.01
N PHE A 183 0.88 9.13 -16.00
CA PHE A 183 -0.54 9.47 -16.10
C PHE A 183 -1.05 10.10 -14.80
N HIS A 184 -1.76 11.23 -14.93
CA HIS A 184 -2.27 12.02 -13.82
C HIS A 184 -3.78 12.21 -13.91
N MET A 185 -4.37 12.41 -12.74
CA MET A 185 -5.76 12.79 -12.56
C MET A 185 -5.79 14.22 -12.01
N GLY A 186 -6.55 15.09 -12.67
CA GLY A 186 -6.96 16.36 -12.11
C GLY A 186 -8.25 16.14 -11.30
N VAL A 187 -8.19 16.46 -10.02
CA VAL A 187 -9.29 16.25 -9.08
C VAL A 187 -9.68 17.60 -8.49
N GLU A 188 -10.98 17.90 -8.55
CA GLU A 188 -11.58 18.98 -7.76
C GLU A 188 -11.92 18.42 -6.38
N LEU A 189 -11.14 18.81 -5.38
CA LEU A 189 -11.26 18.37 -3.99
C LEU A 189 -12.48 19.01 -3.33
N GLU A 190 -13.12 18.28 -2.42
CA GLU A 190 -14.22 18.82 -1.61
C GLU A 190 -13.71 19.75 -0.52
N SER A 191 -12.52 19.46 0.03
CA SER A 191 -11.86 20.26 1.05
C SER A 191 -10.75 21.11 0.44
N ILE A 192 -10.61 22.35 0.93
CA ILE A 192 -9.55 23.26 0.52
C ILE A 192 -8.21 22.68 0.97
N GLU A 193 -7.28 22.56 0.02
CA GLU A 193 -5.88 22.29 0.30
C GLU A 193 -5.09 23.60 0.33
N HIS A 194 -4.03 23.64 1.14
CA HIS A 194 -3.19 24.82 1.23
C HIS A 194 -2.39 25.00 -0.06
N GLY A 195 -2.81 25.92 -0.92
CA GLY A 195 -2.10 26.26 -2.14
C GLY A 195 -3.00 26.94 -3.17
N GLN A 196 -2.39 27.47 -4.22
CA GLN A 196 -3.07 28.11 -5.35
C GLN A 196 -3.22 27.11 -6.50
N GLN A 197 -3.81 25.95 -6.21
CA GLN A 197 -4.13 24.97 -7.24
C GLN A 197 -5.55 25.23 -7.72
N ASP A 198 -5.65 25.74 -8.93
CA ASP A 198 -6.89 26.12 -9.63
C ASP A 198 -7.14 25.27 -10.88
N GLY A 199 -6.38 24.18 -11.03
CA GLY A 199 -6.41 23.30 -12.21
C GLY A 199 -5.43 23.71 -13.31
N THR A 200 -4.56 24.68 -13.04
CA THR A 200 -3.41 25.04 -13.88
C THR A 200 -2.15 24.27 -13.46
N HIS A 201 -1.43 23.72 -14.44
CA HIS A 201 -0.10 23.14 -14.23
C HIS A 201 0.89 23.76 -15.22
N ARG A 202 1.98 24.34 -14.71
CA ARG A 202 3.05 25.02 -15.49
C ARG A 202 2.54 26.08 -16.50
N GLY A 203 1.46 26.77 -16.17
CA GLY A 203 0.88 27.82 -17.03
C GLY A 203 -0.15 27.31 -18.04
N GLN A 204 -0.37 26.00 -18.14
CA GLN A 204 -1.45 25.41 -18.93
C GLN A 204 -2.64 25.07 -18.03
N CYS A 205 -3.83 25.53 -18.40
CA CYS A 205 -5.08 25.16 -17.73
C CYS A 205 -5.56 23.80 -18.27
N TYR A 206 -5.82 22.85 -17.36
CA TYR A 206 -6.34 21.51 -17.68
C TYR A 206 -7.81 21.36 -17.31
N PHE A 207 -8.23 21.99 -16.22
CA PHE A 207 -9.61 22.05 -15.77
C PHE A 207 -9.82 23.29 -14.92
N GLU A 208 -11.08 23.74 -14.80
CA GLU A 208 -11.44 24.85 -13.95
C GLU A 208 -11.97 24.35 -12.61
N CYS A 209 -11.53 24.97 -11.52
CA CYS A 209 -12.05 24.72 -10.18
C CYS A 209 -11.90 25.94 -9.28
N LYS A 210 -12.52 25.89 -8.09
CA LYS A 210 -12.34 26.95 -7.08
C LYS A 210 -10.89 26.98 -6.59
N ALA A 211 -10.38 28.17 -6.30
CA ALA A 211 -9.03 28.35 -5.80
C ALA A 211 -8.78 27.48 -4.54
N GLY A 212 -7.73 26.66 -4.57
CA GLY A 212 -7.36 25.75 -3.48
C GLY A 212 -8.11 24.43 -3.47
N HIS A 213 -8.99 24.18 -4.45
CA HIS A 213 -9.68 22.90 -4.62
C HIS A 213 -9.07 22.04 -5.73
N GLY A 214 -8.19 22.57 -6.59
CA GLY A 214 -7.55 21.77 -7.61
C GLY A 214 -6.46 20.88 -7.03
N ALA A 215 -6.32 19.66 -7.54
CA ALA A 215 -5.14 18.85 -7.30
C ALA A 215 -4.80 17.99 -8.51
N PHE A 216 -3.51 17.90 -8.84
CA PHE A 216 -2.98 16.91 -9.77
C PHE A 216 -2.38 15.75 -8.99
N VAL A 217 -2.88 14.56 -9.24
CA VAL A 217 -2.51 13.36 -8.49
C VAL A 217 -2.17 12.23 -9.47
N PRO A 218 -1.01 11.56 -9.34
CA PRO A 218 -0.68 10.39 -10.15
C PRO A 218 -1.75 9.30 -10.03
N PHE A 219 -2.00 8.57 -11.11
CA PHE A 219 -3.00 7.49 -11.10
C PHE A 219 -2.75 6.44 -10.00
N THR A 220 -1.48 6.17 -9.70
CA THR A 220 -1.02 5.23 -8.65
C THR A 220 -1.44 5.62 -7.23
N LYS A 221 -1.93 6.85 -7.03
CA LYS A 221 -2.41 7.38 -5.75
C LYS A 221 -3.93 7.38 -5.63
N LEU A 222 -4.63 6.81 -6.62
CA LEU A 222 -6.06 6.54 -6.54
C LEU A 222 -6.31 5.42 -5.52
N LEU A 223 -7.16 5.69 -4.52
CA LEU A 223 -7.53 4.70 -3.53
C LEU A 223 -8.86 4.03 -3.88
N MET A 224 -9.86 4.82 -4.28
CA MET A 224 -11.19 4.35 -4.67
C MET A 224 -11.84 5.33 -5.65
N ALA A 225 -12.72 4.83 -6.52
CA ALA A 225 -13.54 5.62 -7.43
C ALA A 225 -14.99 5.09 -7.46
N TRP A 226 -15.96 5.98 -7.56
CA TRP A 226 -17.39 5.67 -7.66
C TRP A 226 -18.14 6.79 -8.40
N GLU A 227 -19.37 6.50 -8.82
CA GLU A 227 -20.26 7.46 -9.49
C GLU A 227 -20.91 8.45 -8.51
#